data_AF-A0A1Q4VRW1-F1
#
_entry.id   AF-A0A1Q4VRW1-F1
#
_cell.length_a   1.000
_cell.length_b   1.000
_cell.length_c   1.000
_cell.angle_alpha   90.00
_cell.angle_beta   90.00
_cell.angle_gamma   90.00
#
_symmetry.space_group_name_H-M   'P 1'
#
loop_
_entity.id
_entity.type
_entity.pdbx_description
1 polymer ?
#
loop_
_entity_poly.entity_id
_entity_poly.type
_entity_poly.pdbx_seq_one_letter_code
_entity_poly.pdbx_strand_id
1 'polypeptide(L)'
;MDRKTYTAELAGLRELRAGITAAEKQVAAARKELDRLAAQRSRRVAGLAGYEGAKADAIAKAAGLSVGDVVRIAPLLDPTPAAVRAAAPAPAPVAEVAEAEEAAEPAPVAEPPAAVAPALTRPAAVLEQPTPSPVAAPTVPAASVAAPVRPAVEAGPRELPTLPEGPAGSRFEAVTTGLLSKRPNFTQQARSTVFLDAAAGMLAVRDQTVRLDLGARTPGEILDAVLHAAPGTERVYITA
;
A
#
# COMPACT_ATOMS: atom_id res chain seq x y z
N MET A 1 14.16 22.71 46.47
CA MET A 1 13.26 23.87 46.32
C MET A 1 13.00 24.48 47.67
N ASP A 2 12.70 25.77 47.70
CA ASP A 2 12.19 26.48 48.87
C ASP A 2 10.64 26.46 48.90
N ARG A 3 10.03 27.03 49.96
CA ARG A 3 8.57 27.01 50.11
C ARG A 3 7.84 27.87 49.06
N LYS A 4 8.45 28.96 48.58
CA LYS A 4 7.85 29.87 47.58
C LYS A 4 7.83 29.23 46.19
N THR A 5 8.94 28.61 45.76
CA THR A 5 8.95 27.83 44.50
C THR A 5 7.94 26.70 44.55
N TYR A 6 7.89 25.89 45.61
CA TYR A 6 6.87 24.84 45.76
C TYR A 6 5.42 25.36 45.65
N THR A 7 5.10 26.51 46.25
CA THR A 7 3.76 27.11 46.08
C THR A 7 3.47 27.64 44.68
N ALA A 8 4.49 28.06 43.93
CA ALA A 8 4.35 28.51 42.54
C ALA A 8 4.12 27.32 41.59
N GLU A 9 4.88 26.24 41.74
CA GLU A 9 4.65 24.98 40.99
C GLU A 9 3.23 24.45 41.21
N LEU A 10 2.74 24.47 42.46
CA LEU A 10 1.36 24.10 42.76
C LEU A 10 0.31 25.04 42.15
N ALA A 11 0.65 26.30 41.83
CA ALA A 11 -0.25 27.18 41.07
C ALA A 11 -0.23 26.79 39.58
N GLY A 12 0.94 26.65 38.98
CA GLY A 12 1.10 26.20 37.58
C GLY A 12 0.44 24.85 37.30
N LEU A 13 0.52 23.88 38.22
CA LEU A 13 -0.18 22.59 38.09
C LEU A 13 -1.71 22.71 38.10
N ARG A 14 -2.29 23.74 38.74
CA ARG A 14 -3.74 24.01 38.69
C ARG A 14 -4.15 24.65 37.36
N GLU A 15 -3.32 25.55 36.84
CA GLU A 15 -3.51 26.18 35.52
C GLU A 15 -3.37 25.14 34.39
N LEU A 16 -2.34 24.29 34.44
CA LEU A 16 -2.16 23.16 33.53
C LEU A 16 -3.35 22.20 33.58
N ARG A 17 -3.84 21.85 34.78
CA ARG A 17 -5.05 21.02 34.92
C ARG A 17 -6.28 21.66 34.27
N ALA A 18 -6.47 22.97 34.44
CA ALA A 18 -7.56 23.69 33.79
C ALA A 18 -7.43 23.69 32.25
N GLY A 19 -6.21 23.88 31.75
CA GLY A 19 -5.89 23.79 30.31
C GLY A 19 -6.16 22.40 29.73
N ILE A 20 -5.73 21.33 30.42
CA ILE A 20 -6.00 19.94 30.03
C ILE A 20 -7.50 19.67 29.99
N THR A 21 -8.25 20.02 31.04
CA THR A 21 -9.72 19.84 31.08
C THR A 21 -10.46 20.69 30.03
N ALA A 22 -9.88 21.79 29.54
CA ALA A 22 -10.41 22.53 28.41
C ALA A 22 -10.11 21.83 27.06
N ALA A 23 -8.88 21.35 26.86
CA ALA A 23 -8.48 20.61 25.66
C ALA A 23 -9.24 19.29 25.50
N GLU A 24 -9.44 18.53 26.59
CA GLU A 24 -10.25 17.30 26.62
C GLU A 24 -11.69 17.55 26.11
N LYS A 25 -12.31 18.66 26.54
CA LYS A 25 -13.66 19.05 26.07
C LYS A 25 -13.67 19.44 24.60
N GLN A 26 -12.64 20.11 24.11
CA GLN A 26 -12.49 20.44 22.67
C GLN A 26 -12.33 19.16 21.84
N VAL A 27 -11.49 18.22 22.28
CA VAL A 27 -11.31 16.90 21.62
C VAL A 27 -12.60 16.10 21.62
N ALA A 28 -13.35 16.08 22.73
CA ALA A 28 -14.65 15.40 22.80
C ALA A 28 -15.70 16.02 21.85
N ALA A 29 -15.73 17.36 21.76
CA ALA A 29 -16.62 18.06 20.82
C ALA A 29 -16.23 17.81 19.35
N ALA A 30 -14.94 17.85 19.03
CA ALA A 30 -14.43 17.58 17.69
C ALA A 30 -14.71 16.14 17.25
N ARG A 31 -14.48 15.14 18.12
CA ARG A 31 -14.83 13.73 17.86
C ARG A 31 -16.33 13.58 17.53
N LYS A 32 -17.21 14.17 18.34
CA LYS A 32 -18.67 14.11 18.12
C LYS A 32 -19.10 14.67 16.76
N GLU A 33 -18.46 15.73 16.25
CA GLU A 33 -18.77 16.26 14.92
C GLU A 33 -18.13 15.44 13.79
N LEU A 34 -16.94 14.84 14.00
CA LEU A 34 -16.39 13.84 13.08
C LEU A 34 -17.29 12.61 12.96
N ASP A 35 -17.81 12.10 14.07
CA ASP A 35 -18.77 10.97 14.11
C ASP A 35 -20.06 11.32 13.34
N ARG A 36 -20.56 12.55 13.50
CA ARG A 36 -21.72 13.07 12.76
C ARG A 36 -21.46 13.13 11.26
N LEU A 37 -20.31 13.67 10.83
CA LEU A 37 -19.92 13.77 9.43
C LEU A 37 -19.67 12.37 8.82
N ALA A 38 -19.07 11.46 9.57
CA ALA A 38 -18.91 10.06 9.19
C ALA A 38 -20.26 9.35 9.01
N ALA A 39 -21.20 9.53 9.93
CA ALA A 39 -22.56 9.01 9.81
C ALA A 39 -23.32 9.62 8.61
N GLN A 40 -23.15 10.91 8.33
CA GLN A 40 -23.72 11.55 7.15
C GLN A 40 -23.11 11.00 5.85
N ARG A 41 -21.79 10.76 5.82
CA ARG A 41 -21.11 10.09 4.70
C ARG A 41 -21.67 8.69 4.48
N SER A 42 -21.79 7.86 5.52
CA SER A 42 -22.32 6.50 5.39
C SER A 42 -23.77 6.48 4.88
N ARG A 43 -24.62 7.41 5.32
CA ARG A 43 -25.98 7.57 4.78
C ARG A 43 -25.99 7.94 3.29
N ARG A 44 -25.05 8.78 2.84
CA ARG A 44 -24.89 9.12 1.40
C ARG A 44 -24.39 7.92 0.59
N VAL A 45 -23.43 7.16 1.11
CA VAL A 45 -22.93 5.92 0.48
C VAL A 45 -24.05 4.89 0.33
N ALA A 46 -24.84 4.65 1.38
CA ALA A 46 -26.00 3.76 1.33
C ALA A 46 -27.08 4.26 0.35
N GLY A 47 -27.34 5.57 0.28
CA GLY A 47 -28.29 6.15 -0.68
C GLY A 47 -27.83 6.01 -2.14
N LEU A 48 -26.54 6.15 -2.42
CA LEU A 48 -25.96 5.95 -3.76
C LEU A 48 -26.03 4.49 -4.24
N ALA A 49 -26.18 3.53 -3.33
CA ALA A 49 -26.33 2.11 -3.68
C ALA A 49 -27.69 1.76 -4.28
N GLY A 50 -28.69 2.66 -4.20
CA GLY A 50 -29.98 2.50 -4.87
C GLY A 50 -30.00 2.91 -6.35
N TYR A 51 -28.85 3.26 -6.93
CA TYR A 51 -28.72 3.61 -8.34
C TYR A 51 -28.08 2.44 -9.13
N GLU A 52 -28.76 1.95 -10.16
CA GLU A 52 -28.34 0.75 -10.93
C GLU A 52 -26.95 0.89 -11.59
N GLY A 53 -26.56 2.12 -11.95
CA GLY A 53 -25.24 2.41 -12.51
C GLY A 53 -24.13 2.63 -11.47
N ALA A 54 -24.40 2.42 -10.17
CA ALA A 54 -23.45 2.65 -9.09
C ALA A 54 -22.29 1.63 -9.11
N LYS A 55 -21.06 2.13 -8.96
CA LYS A 55 -19.86 1.29 -8.89
C LYS A 55 -19.11 1.57 -7.59
N ALA A 56 -18.77 0.49 -6.87
CA ALA A 56 -18.12 0.59 -5.57
C ALA A 56 -16.81 1.39 -5.63
N ASP A 57 -15.99 1.22 -6.67
CA ASP A 57 -14.73 1.95 -6.85
C ASP A 57 -14.92 3.47 -6.95
N ALA A 58 -15.94 3.91 -7.69
CA ALA A 58 -16.26 5.32 -7.88
C ALA A 58 -16.77 5.94 -6.57
N ILE A 59 -17.61 5.22 -5.84
CA ILE A 59 -18.16 5.65 -4.54
C ILE A 59 -17.07 5.65 -3.46
N ALA A 60 -16.18 4.65 -3.44
CA ALA A 60 -15.04 4.56 -2.53
C ALA A 60 -14.09 5.75 -2.71
N LYS A 61 -13.72 6.03 -3.97
CA LYS A 61 -12.89 7.19 -4.34
C LYS A 61 -13.53 8.52 -3.96
N ALA A 62 -14.85 8.68 -4.16
CA ALA A 62 -15.57 9.89 -3.80
C ALA A 62 -15.79 10.05 -2.27
N ALA A 63 -15.90 8.95 -1.54
CA ALA A 63 -16.16 8.95 -0.09
C ALA A 63 -14.88 9.02 0.76
N GLY A 64 -13.69 8.77 0.19
CA GLY A 64 -12.47 8.58 0.97
C GLY A 64 -12.57 7.34 1.85
N LEU A 65 -12.97 6.22 1.25
CA LEU A 65 -13.16 4.91 1.89
C LEU A 65 -12.47 3.83 1.05
N SER A 66 -12.21 2.65 1.64
CA SER A 66 -11.89 1.47 0.85
C SER A 66 -13.15 0.92 0.17
N VAL A 67 -12.97 0.14 -0.91
CA VAL A 67 -14.08 -0.60 -1.54
C VAL A 67 -14.77 -1.53 -0.54
N GLY A 68 -14.00 -2.20 0.33
CA GLY A 68 -14.54 -3.05 1.39
C GLY A 68 -15.41 -2.29 2.41
N ASP A 69 -15.08 -1.04 2.74
CA ASP A 69 -15.90 -0.21 3.63
C ASP A 69 -17.17 0.30 2.95
N VAL A 70 -17.12 0.57 1.64
CA VAL A 70 -18.33 0.85 0.86
C VAL A 70 -19.24 -0.38 0.83
N VAL A 71 -18.72 -1.58 0.60
CA VAL A 71 -19.50 -2.84 0.61
C VAL A 71 -20.06 -3.15 2.01
N ARG A 72 -19.34 -2.85 3.09
CA ARG A 72 -19.85 -2.95 4.48
C ARG A 72 -21.05 -2.02 4.74
N ILE A 73 -21.05 -0.82 4.17
CA ILE A 73 -22.13 0.17 4.31
C ILE A 73 -23.29 -0.12 3.33
N ALA A 74 -22.97 -0.69 2.16
CA ALA A 74 -23.89 -0.95 1.06
C ALA A 74 -23.58 -2.30 0.39
N PRO A 75 -24.06 -3.42 0.94
CA PRO A 75 -23.75 -4.77 0.42
C PRO A 75 -24.22 -5.02 -1.02
N LEU A 76 -25.20 -4.25 -1.51
CA LEU A 76 -25.66 -4.27 -2.91
C LEU A 76 -24.58 -3.89 -3.92
N LEU A 77 -23.51 -3.21 -3.48
CA LEU A 77 -22.39 -2.79 -4.31
C LEU A 77 -21.22 -3.79 -4.31
N ASP A 78 -21.37 -4.99 -3.72
CA ASP A 78 -20.32 -6.01 -3.69
C ASP A 78 -19.86 -6.40 -5.11
N PRO A 79 -18.61 -6.06 -5.52
CA PRO A 79 -18.10 -6.38 -6.85
C PRO A 79 -17.72 -7.87 -7.00
N THR A 80 -17.84 -8.67 -5.94
CA THR A 80 -17.57 -10.12 -5.98
C THR A 80 -18.55 -10.82 -6.92
N PRO A 81 -18.10 -11.46 -8.01
CA PRO A 81 -18.99 -12.20 -8.90
C PRO A 81 -19.61 -13.40 -8.15
N ALA A 82 -20.87 -13.73 -8.45
CA ALA A 82 -21.65 -14.71 -7.69
C ALA A 82 -20.97 -16.08 -7.54
N ALA A 83 -20.22 -16.52 -8.55
CA ALA A 83 -19.43 -17.76 -8.52
C ALA A 83 -18.34 -17.78 -7.42
N VAL A 84 -17.74 -16.63 -7.10
CA VAL A 84 -16.76 -16.51 -6.00
C VAL A 84 -17.48 -16.41 -4.65
N ARG A 85 -18.66 -15.76 -4.60
CA ARG A 85 -19.50 -15.71 -3.39
C ARG A 85 -20.01 -17.10 -2.99
N ALA A 86 -20.31 -17.96 -3.96
CA ALA A 86 -20.70 -19.36 -3.76
C ALA A 86 -19.54 -20.29 -3.34
N ALA A 87 -18.27 -19.85 -3.46
CA ALA A 87 -17.10 -20.63 -3.07
C ALA A 87 -16.67 -20.39 -1.60
N ALA A 88 -17.31 -19.46 -0.89
CA ALA A 88 -17.11 -19.28 0.55
C ALA A 88 -17.90 -20.35 1.34
N PRO A 89 -17.31 -20.97 2.38
CA PRO A 89 -18.02 -21.97 3.18
C PRO A 89 -19.18 -21.31 3.94
N ALA A 90 -20.41 -21.64 3.57
CA ALA A 90 -21.61 -21.09 4.18
C ALA A 90 -21.76 -21.55 5.65
N PRO A 91 -22.23 -20.67 6.56
CA PRO A 91 -22.81 -21.14 7.82
C PRO A 91 -24.04 -22.02 7.51
N ALA A 92 -24.26 -23.06 8.33
CA ALA A 92 -25.19 -24.14 8.02
C ALA A 92 -26.64 -23.64 7.77
N PRO A 93 -27.36 -24.21 6.78
CA PRO A 93 -28.69 -23.76 6.41
C PRO A 93 -29.77 -24.23 7.38
N VAL A 94 -30.88 -23.49 7.41
CA VAL A 94 -32.18 -23.96 7.90
C VAL A 94 -33.09 -24.09 6.67
N ALA A 95 -33.73 -25.25 6.51
CA ALA A 95 -34.79 -25.48 5.51
C ALA A 95 -36.10 -24.75 5.95
N GLU A 96 -37.20 -24.62 5.20
CA GLU A 96 -37.75 -25.23 3.98
C GLU A 96 -38.93 -24.31 3.50
N VAL A 97 -39.63 -24.39 2.36
CA VAL A 97 -39.79 -25.33 1.22
C VAL A 97 -40.13 -24.50 -0.04
N ALA A 98 -39.97 -25.07 -1.24
CA ALA A 98 -40.83 -24.86 -2.44
C ALA A 98 -40.89 -23.48 -3.17
N GLU A 99 -41.29 -23.37 -4.46
CA GLU A 99 -41.25 -24.29 -5.62
C GLU A 99 -41.72 -23.51 -6.88
N ALA A 100 -41.00 -23.58 -8.00
CA ALA A 100 -41.46 -23.21 -9.35
C ALA A 100 -40.43 -23.60 -10.43
N GLU A 101 -40.81 -24.48 -11.36
CA GLU A 101 -40.05 -24.78 -12.59
C GLU A 101 -40.58 -23.93 -13.76
N GLU A 102 -39.70 -23.54 -14.69
CA GLU A 102 -39.95 -23.72 -16.14
C GLU A 102 -38.62 -23.66 -16.92
N ALA A 103 -38.57 -24.26 -18.11
CA ALA A 103 -37.31 -24.54 -18.83
C ALA A 103 -37.37 -24.23 -20.33
N ALA A 104 -36.26 -23.71 -20.90
CA ALA A 104 -36.03 -23.66 -22.35
C ALA A 104 -34.53 -23.49 -22.72
N GLU A 105 -34.10 -24.22 -23.76
CA GLU A 105 -32.80 -24.17 -24.46
C GLU A 105 -33.05 -24.60 -25.93
N PRO A 106 -32.12 -24.56 -26.93
CA PRO A 106 -30.81 -23.86 -27.00
C PRO A 106 -30.48 -23.17 -28.36
N ALA A 107 -29.48 -22.25 -28.35
CA ALA A 107 -28.51 -21.95 -29.46
C ALA A 107 -29.03 -21.42 -30.85
N PRO A 108 -28.19 -21.09 -31.88
CA PRO A 108 -26.70 -21.03 -31.95
C PRO A 108 -26.04 -19.78 -32.63
N VAL A 109 -24.80 -19.48 -32.21
CA VAL A 109 -23.54 -19.10 -32.95
C VAL A 109 -23.56 -18.20 -34.22
N ALA A 110 -22.77 -17.09 -34.19
CA ALA A 110 -21.89 -16.61 -35.29
C ALA A 110 -20.87 -15.54 -34.81
N GLU A 111 -19.67 -15.45 -35.42
CA GLU A 111 -18.60 -14.45 -35.15
C GLU A 111 -17.75 -14.13 -36.43
N PRO A 112 -16.63 -13.37 -36.40
CA PRO A 112 -16.41 -12.05 -37.06
C PRO A 112 -15.62 -12.11 -38.40
N PRO A 113 -15.14 -10.98 -39.01
CA PRO A 113 -13.77 -10.47 -38.70
C PRO A 113 -13.40 -8.98 -39.00
N ALA A 114 -12.39 -8.45 -38.26
CA ALA A 114 -11.34 -7.44 -38.63
C ALA A 114 -11.73 -6.01 -39.17
N ALA A 115 -10.88 -4.95 -39.26
CA ALA A 115 -9.41 -4.81 -39.21
C ALA A 115 -8.87 -3.35 -38.96
N VAL A 116 -7.58 -3.22 -38.53
CA VAL A 116 -6.55 -2.12 -38.70
C VAL A 116 -6.72 -0.64 -38.21
N ALA A 117 -5.58 0.08 -38.12
CA ALA A 117 -5.30 1.50 -37.74
C ALA A 117 -3.99 1.97 -38.47
N PRO A 118 -3.18 3.03 -38.13
CA PRO A 118 -3.27 4.22 -37.23
C PRO A 118 -2.61 5.55 -37.81
N ALA A 119 -2.25 6.54 -36.95
CA ALA A 119 -0.98 7.35 -36.94
C ALA A 119 -0.94 8.90 -37.21
N LEU A 120 0.26 9.50 -36.94
CA LEU A 120 0.72 10.93 -37.00
C LEU A 120 0.37 11.81 -35.76
N THR A 121 1.09 12.86 -35.27
CA THR A 121 2.48 13.47 -35.31
C THR A 121 2.66 14.36 -34.02
N ARG A 122 3.67 15.22 -33.67
CA ARG A 122 4.90 15.87 -34.22
C ARG A 122 5.93 16.14 -33.03
N PRO A 123 7.16 16.72 -33.20
CA PRO A 123 8.29 16.53 -32.24
C PRO A 123 9.12 17.76 -31.73
N ALA A 124 10.04 17.46 -30.76
CA ALA A 124 11.46 17.91 -30.58
C ALA A 124 11.89 19.19 -29.78
N ALA A 125 12.91 19.02 -28.90
CA ALA A 125 13.94 19.98 -28.42
C ALA A 125 15.13 19.21 -27.72
N VAL A 126 16.30 19.84 -27.43
CA VAL A 126 17.63 19.18 -27.22
C VAL A 126 18.50 19.85 -26.09
N LEU A 127 19.69 19.27 -25.78
CA LEU A 127 20.84 19.72 -24.92
C LEU A 127 20.86 19.13 -23.47
N GLU A 128 21.98 18.78 -22.78
CA GLU A 128 23.41 18.54 -23.15
C GLU A 128 24.13 17.62 -22.10
N GLN A 129 25.45 17.36 -22.20
CA GLN A 129 26.22 16.31 -21.45
C GLN A 129 27.63 16.79 -20.99
N PRO A 130 28.12 16.44 -19.77
CA PRO A 130 29.30 15.54 -19.65
C PRO A 130 29.47 14.66 -18.36
N THR A 131 29.68 13.35 -18.56
CA THR A 131 30.69 12.40 -17.95
C THR A 131 31.14 12.49 -16.46
N PRO A 132 31.33 11.35 -15.76
CA PRO A 132 32.66 10.69 -15.75
C PRO A 132 32.67 9.13 -15.71
N SER A 133 33.87 8.54 -15.73
CA SER A 133 34.16 7.08 -15.76
C SER A 133 34.09 6.38 -14.39
N PRO A 134 33.91 5.03 -14.33
CA PRO A 134 33.81 4.25 -13.09
C PRO A 134 35.10 3.47 -12.72
N VAL A 135 35.23 3.07 -11.44
CA VAL A 135 36.20 2.06 -10.98
C VAL A 135 35.59 1.17 -9.87
N ALA A 136 35.76 -0.15 -10.03
CA ALA A 136 35.64 -1.24 -9.05
C ALA A 136 34.33 -1.49 -8.26
N ALA A 137 34.10 -2.77 -7.94
CA ALA A 137 33.05 -3.29 -7.06
C ALA A 137 33.66 -4.20 -5.98
N PRO A 138 32.91 -4.48 -4.89
CA PRO A 138 32.85 -5.84 -4.32
C PRO A 138 31.42 -6.43 -4.42
N THR A 139 31.15 -7.75 -4.55
CA THR A 139 31.26 -8.85 -3.53
C THR A 139 30.46 -8.55 -2.24
N VAL A 140 29.64 -9.43 -1.63
CA VAL A 140 29.69 -10.91 -1.39
C VAL A 140 28.26 -11.55 -1.33
N PRO A 141 28.08 -12.90 -1.22
CA PRO A 141 26.84 -13.58 -1.65
C PRO A 141 25.88 -14.13 -0.57
N ALA A 142 24.62 -14.31 -1.01
CA ALA A 142 23.63 -15.40 -0.80
C ALA A 142 23.56 -16.25 0.48
N ALA A 143 22.31 -16.56 0.88
CA ALA A 143 21.96 -17.71 1.71
C ALA A 143 20.77 -18.52 1.11
N SER A 144 21.06 -19.77 0.73
CA SER A 144 20.23 -20.99 0.69
C SER A 144 18.69 -20.91 0.48
N VAL A 145 18.22 -21.57 -0.59
CA VAL A 145 16.87 -22.15 -0.71
C VAL A 145 17.03 -23.61 -1.15
N ALA A 146 16.21 -24.53 -0.61
CA ALA A 146 16.32 -25.97 -0.87
C ALA A 146 16.06 -26.32 -2.34
N ALA A 147 16.84 -27.27 -2.88
CA ALA A 147 16.74 -27.68 -4.28
C ALA A 147 15.68 -28.78 -4.48
N PRO A 148 14.79 -28.68 -5.48
CA PRO A 148 13.97 -29.81 -5.92
C PRO A 148 14.85 -30.86 -6.61
N VAL A 149 14.51 -32.14 -6.46
CA VAL A 149 15.22 -33.25 -7.10
C VAL A 149 15.12 -33.11 -8.61
N ARG A 150 16.27 -32.94 -9.27
CA ARG A 150 16.38 -32.98 -10.73
C ARG A 150 16.56 -34.44 -11.20
N PRO A 151 15.97 -34.84 -12.34
CA PRO A 151 16.36 -36.09 -12.97
C PRO A 151 17.84 -36.04 -13.35
N ALA A 152 18.54 -37.17 -13.22
CA ALA A 152 19.94 -37.29 -13.57
C ALA A 152 20.12 -37.35 -15.10
N VAL A 153 20.17 -36.17 -15.72
CA VAL A 153 20.68 -36.03 -17.09
C VAL A 153 22.20 -36.12 -17.05
N GLU A 154 22.79 -36.96 -17.89
CA GLU A 154 24.24 -37.14 -17.96
C GLU A 154 24.95 -35.81 -18.26
N ALA A 155 26.07 -35.57 -17.59
CA ALA A 155 26.87 -34.36 -17.73
C ALA A 155 27.75 -34.39 -18.99
N GLY A 156 27.11 -34.55 -20.16
CA GLY A 156 27.73 -34.23 -21.44
C GLY A 156 28.13 -32.74 -21.52
N PRO A 157 28.92 -32.34 -22.53
CA PRO A 157 29.25 -30.93 -22.75
C PRO A 157 27.95 -30.13 -22.90
N ARG A 158 27.80 -29.06 -22.12
CA ARG A 158 26.59 -28.22 -22.17
C ARG A 158 26.55 -27.47 -23.49
N GLU A 159 25.74 -27.96 -24.42
CA GLU A 159 25.43 -27.26 -25.66
C GLU A 159 24.83 -25.88 -25.32
N LEU A 160 25.41 -24.84 -25.90
CA LEU A 160 24.88 -23.49 -25.80
C LEU A 160 23.71 -23.35 -26.77
N PRO A 161 22.64 -22.61 -26.42
CA PRO A 161 21.52 -22.38 -27.33
C PRO A 161 22.04 -21.66 -28.59
N THR A 162 21.99 -22.36 -29.73
CA THR A 162 22.42 -21.84 -31.02
C THR A 162 21.40 -20.85 -31.58
N LEU A 163 21.90 -19.87 -32.34
CA LEU A 163 21.06 -18.90 -33.04
C LEU A 163 20.39 -19.61 -34.25
N PRO A 164 19.08 -19.39 -34.50
CA PRO A 164 18.39 -20.04 -35.61
C PRO A 164 18.90 -19.49 -36.95
N GLU A 165 19.17 -20.35 -37.93
CA GLU A 165 19.74 -19.92 -39.21
C GLU A 165 18.79 -19.02 -40.04
N GLY A 166 19.37 -18.28 -40.98
CA GLY A 166 18.63 -17.46 -41.94
C GLY A 166 17.99 -16.20 -41.32
N PRO A 167 16.88 -15.69 -41.91
CA PRO A 167 16.31 -14.38 -41.56
C PRO A 167 15.79 -14.22 -40.12
N ALA A 168 15.72 -15.31 -39.35
CA ALA A 168 15.43 -15.28 -37.91
C ALA A 168 16.70 -14.93 -37.11
N GLY A 169 17.84 -15.59 -37.39
CA GLY A 169 19.13 -15.36 -36.75
C GLY A 169 19.68 -13.96 -37.00
N SER A 170 19.55 -13.47 -38.23
CA SER A 170 20.00 -12.11 -38.62
C SER A 170 19.36 -10.98 -37.79
N ARG A 171 18.25 -11.23 -37.07
CA ARG A 171 17.63 -10.26 -36.15
C ARG A 171 18.39 -10.09 -34.84
N PHE A 172 19.16 -11.10 -34.42
CA PHE A 172 20.02 -11.02 -33.24
C PHE A 172 21.37 -10.34 -33.57
N GLU A 173 21.82 -10.47 -34.82
CA GLU A 173 23.01 -9.78 -35.35
C GLU A 173 22.70 -8.34 -35.81
N ALA A 174 21.42 -8.02 -36.02
CA ALA A 174 20.99 -6.70 -36.49
C ALA A 174 21.33 -5.58 -35.48
N VAL A 175 22.33 -4.77 -35.84
CA VAL A 175 22.73 -3.58 -35.09
C VAL A 175 21.56 -2.59 -35.01
N THR A 176 20.80 -2.66 -33.92
CA THR A 176 19.64 -1.81 -33.68
C THR A 176 20.12 -0.41 -33.28
N THR A 177 20.21 0.47 -34.27
CA THR A 177 20.65 1.86 -34.09
C THR A 177 19.64 2.65 -33.24
N GLY A 178 20.13 3.64 -32.50
CA GLY A 178 19.29 4.46 -31.62
C GLY A 178 18.95 3.85 -30.25
N LEU A 179 19.50 2.67 -29.89
CA LEU A 179 19.46 2.10 -28.53
C LEU A 179 20.29 2.93 -27.53
N LEU A 180 19.83 4.14 -27.24
CA LEU A 180 20.39 5.01 -26.20
C LEU A 180 19.84 4.59 -24.83
N SER A 181 20.68 3.92 -24.04
CA SER A 181 20.37 3.58 -22.65
C SER A 181 20.25 4.85 -21.80
N LYS A 182 19.02 5.36 -21.68
CA LYS A 182 18.68 6.42 -20.74
C LYS A 182 18.81 5.86 -19.32
N ARG A 183 19.81 6.32 -18.57
CA ARG A 183 19.91 5.99 -17.14
C ARG A 183 18.59 6.39 -16.45
N PRO A 184 17.98 5.52 -15.64
CA PRO A 184 16.80 5.90 -14.88
C PRO A 184 17.15 7.05 -13.93
N ASN A 185 16.33 8.10 -13.91
CA ASN A 185 16.55 9.25 -13.05
C ASN A 185 16.16 8.88 -11.60
N PHE A 186 17.10 8.28 -10.88
CA PHE A 186 16.91 7.87 -9.50
C PHE A 186 17.04 9.07 -8.55
N THR A 187 15.89 9.61 -8.13
CA THR A 187 15.84 10.63 -7.08
C THR A 187 15.75 9.96 -5.70
N GLN A 188 16.82 10.08 -4.91
CA GLN A 188 16.85 9.53 -3.56
C GLN A 188 15.95 10.39 -2.64
N GLN A 189 14.76 9.87 -2.31
CA GLN A 189 13.86 10.52 -1.36
C GLN A 189 14.47 10.50 0.05
N ALA A 190 14.68 11.68 0.63
CA ALA A 190 15.09 11.84 2.02
C ALA A 190 13.91 11.52 2.96
N ARG A 191 13.89 10.30 3.50
CA ARG A 191 12.82 9.82 4.39
C ARG A 191 13.15 10.11 5.85
N SER A 192 12.17 10.61 6.58
CA SER A 192 12.26 10.86 8.02
C SER A 192 12.62 9.57 8.76
N THR A 193 13.74 9.61 9.48
CA THR A 193 14.37 8.44 10.10
C THR A 193 14.70 8.76 11.56
N VAL A 194 14.38 7.83 12.46
CA VAL A 194 14.68 7.89 13.90
C VAL A 194 15.28 6.56 14.36
N PHE A 195 16.04 6.61 15.46
CA PHE A 195 16.67 5.42 16.06
C PHE A 195 16.13 5.23 17.48
N LEU A 196 15.56 4.05 17.76
CA LEU A 196 15.01 3.68 19.05
C LEU A 196 15.89 2.61 19.72
N ASP A 197 16.48 2.96 20.85
CA ASP A 197 16.95 1.98 21.82
C ASP A 197 15.75 1.50 22.65
N ALA A 198 15.28 0.28 22.37
CA ALA A 198 14.16 -0.35 23.07
C ALA A 198 14.55 -0.93 24.44
N ALA A 199 15.84 -1.18 24.68
CA ALA A 199 16.33 -1.63 25.97
C ALA A 199 16.37 -0.48 26.98
N ALA A 200 16.99 0.65 26.60
CA ALA A 200 17.08 1.85 27.41
C ALA A 200 15.82 2.73 27.36
N GLY A 201 14.99 2.65 26.32
CA GLY A 201 13.84 3.53 26.11
C GLY A 201 14.21 4.92 25.58
N MET A 202 15.16 5.01 24.65
CA MET A 202 15.70 6.28 24.13
C MET A 202 15.47 6.40 22.62
N LEU A 203 14.81 7.45 22.18
CA LEU A 203 14.58 7.79 20.78
C LEU A 203 15.48 8.95 20.34
N ALA A 204 16.36 8.72 19.37
CA ALA A 204 17.11 9.76 18.70
C ALA A 204 16.32 10.30 17.50
N VAL A 205 16.03 11.60 17.51
CA VAL A 205 15.21 12.32 16.52
C VAL A 205 16.02 13.53 16.03
N ARG A 206 16.59 13.42 14.82
CA ARG A 206 17.52 14.42 14.26
C ARG A 206 18.65 14.74 15.26
N ASP A 207 18.63 15.94 15.83
CA ASP A 207 19.67 16.53 16.67
C ASP A 207 19.38 16.37 18.17
N GLN A 208 18.35 15.60 18.54
CA GLN A 208 17.85 15.45 19.91
C GLN A 208 17.68 13.98 20.31
N THR A 209 17.80 13.69 21.60
CA THR A 209 17.45 12.39 22.20
C THR A 209 16.34 12.57 23.23
N VAL A 210 15.24 11.84 23.04
CA VAL A 210 14.04 11.89 23.88
C VAL A 210 13.90 10.55 24.59
N ARG A 211 13.61 10.55 25.89
CA ARG A 211 13.29 9.32 26.63
C ARG A 211 11.80 9.00 26.43
N LEU A 212 11.51 7.80 25.94
CA LEU A 212 10.14 7.30 25.80
C LEU A 212 9.80 6.38 26.97
N ASP A 213 8.54 6.46 27.43
CA ASP A 213 7.92 5.32 28.08
C ASP A 213 7.44 4.36 26.99
N LEU A 214 7.86 3.10 27.07
CA LEU A 214 7.51 2.05 26.10
C LEU A 214 6.47 1.07 26.66
N GLY A 215 5.92 1.32 27.85
CA GLY A 215 4.83 0.54 28.44
C GLY A 215 5.13 -0.95 28.53
N ALA A 216 4.21 -1.78 28.04
CA ALA A 216 4.35 -3.24 27.96
C ALA A 216 5.27 -3.70 26.80
N ARG A 217 5.92 -2.77 26.09
CA ARG A 217 6.81 -3.00 24.94
C ARG A 217 6.15 -3.77 23.80
N THR A 218 4.82 -3.63 23.64
CA THR A 218 4.12 -4.17 22.47
C THR A 218 4.46 -3.36 21.22
N PRO A 219 4.47 -3.95 20.01
CA PRO A 219 4.75 -3.21 18.78
C PRO A 219 3.80 -2.03 18.54
N GLY A 220 2.55 -2.10 19.03
CA GLY A 220 1.58 -1.01 18.97
C GLY A 220 2.00 0.16 19.85
N GLU A 221 2.20 -0.07 21.15
CA GLU A 221 2.62 0.96 22.10
C GLU A 221 3.95 1.63 21.71
N ILE A 222 4.90 0.85 21.19
CA ILE A 222 6.18 1.37 20.68
C ILE A 222 5.95 2.31 19.49
N LEU A 223 5.12 1.92 18.51
CA LEU A 223 4.82 2.77 17.36
C LEU A 223 4.03 4.02 17.74
N ASP A 224 3.05 3.91 18.62
CA ASP A 224 2.27 5.06 19.11
C ASP A 224 3.17 6.05 19.88
N ALA A 225 4.04 5.57 20.77
CA ALA A 225 4.99 6.42 21.50
C ALA A 225 5.99 7.12 20.56
N VAL A 226 6.52 6.41 19.56
CA VAL A 226 7.45 6.98 18.57
C VAL A 226 6.75 7.98 17.65
N LEU A 227 5.53 7.69 17.17
CA LEU A 227 4.78 8.60 16.30
C LEU A 227 4.23 9.83 17.05
N HIS A 228 3.99 9.72 18.37
CA HIS A 228 3.64 10.85 19.21
C HIS A 228 4.84 11.79 19.44
N ALA A 229 6.03 11.25 19.70
CA ALA A 229 7.24 12.03 19.93
C ALA A 229 7.90 12.55 18.62
N ALA A 230 7.78 11.81 17.53
CA ALA A 230 8.36 12.11 16.23
C ALA A 230 7.32 11.96 15.10
N PRO A 231 6.32 12.86 15.02
CA PRO A 231 5.27 12.80 14.01
C PRO A 231 5.82 12.91 12.59
N GLY A 232 5.24 12.15 11.67
CA GLY A 232 5.70 12.07 10.28
C GLY A 232 6.98 11.25 10.07
N THR A 233 7.37 10.41 11.02
CA THR A 233 8.44 9.40 10.87
C THR A 233 8.04 8.31 9.87
N GLU A 234 8.89 8.03 8.88
CA GLU A 234 8.71 6.94 7.92
C GLU A 234 9.58 5.70 8.24
N ARG A 235 10.67 5.87 8.99
CA ARG A 235 11.61 4.81 9.32
C ARG A 235 12.02 4.86 10.78
N VAL A 236 11.82 3.74 11.48
CA VAL A 236 12.33 3.49 12.83
C VAL A 236 13.36 2.38 12.73
N TYR A 237 14.60 2.66 13.13
CA TYR A 237 15.61 1.63 13.37
C TYR A 237 15.60 1.29 14.86
N ILE A 238 15.39 0.02 15.20
CA ILE A 238 15.30 -0.44 16.60
C ILE A 238 16.58 -1.20 16.97
N THR A 239 17.20 -0.81 18.08
CA THR A 239 18.23 -1.60 18.78
C THR A 239 17.65 -2.14 20.08
N ALA A 240 18.09 -3.33 20.50
CA ALA A 240 17.60 -4.08 21.65
C ALA A 240 18.75 -4.80 22.35
#